data_AF-A0A833APQ6-F1
#
_entry.id   AF-A0A833APQ6-F1
#
_cell.length_a   1.000
_cell.length_b   1.000
_cell.length_c   1.000
_cell.angle_alpha   90.00
_cell.angle_beta   90.00
_cell.angle_gamma   90.00
#
_symmetry.space_group_name_H-M   'P 1'
#
loop_
_entity.id
_entity.type
_entity.pdbx_description
1 polymer ?
#
loop_
_entity_poly.entity_id
_entity_poly.type
_entity_poly.pdbx_seq_one_letter_code
_entity_poly.pdbx_strand_id
1 'polypeptide(L)'
;MLINNKIILVLSFAFLLVYACTDQKDIPVGPNTVDVHAVGWADKTSDNFHGDDIAAANYDMQSCQQCHGANYAGGLVESSCLTCHTQQNGPEACNTCHGTFAASASDITNSAPESGAHDLHLEYFGDPVVSCAGCHAIPETLNAVGHIDTATGAEVIITDTLATLTTDAGQLILQPAYNQTTNSCQNIYCHGGWKLPKSGSELSSFYTTDYMEGNFASPVWNDAGTATCGSCHGLPPKGHREVEPTSCGTCHNGVVDAEGKIIDATKHINGKVNVFGNEYDMF
;
A
#
# COMPACT_ATOMS: atom_id res chain seq x y z
N MET A 1 42.88 31.32 -46.72
CA MET A 1 42.40 30.30 -45.77
C MET A 1 40.93 30.61 -45.49
N LEU A 2 40.05 29.89 -46.19
CA LEU A 2 38.60 30.13 -46.21
C LEU A 2 38.00 29.66 -44.88
N ILE A 3 37.60 30.61 -44.03
CA ILE A 3 36.80 30.30 -42.84
C ILE A 3 35.38 29.97 -43.31
N ASN A 4 34.92 28.81 -42.89
CA ASN A 4 33.76 28.11 -43.40
C ASN A 4 32.46 28.81 -42.94
N ASN A 5 31.78 29.53 -43.83
CA ASN A 5 30.54 30.29 -43.57
C ASN A 5 29.37 29.45 -43.00
N LYS A 6 29.50 28.12 -42.95
CA LYS A 6 28.53 27.22 -42.32
C LYS A 6 28.62 27.18 -40.78
N ILE A 7 29.75 27.55 -40.18
CA ILE A 7 29.93 27.52 -38.72
C ILE A 7 29.32 28.76 -38.05
N ILE A 8 29.32 29.90 -38.74
CA ILE A 8 28.73 31.14 -38.22
C ILE A 8 27.19 31.03 -38.17
N LEU A 9 26.56 30.34 -39.13
CA LEU A 9 25.10 30.21 -39.15
C LEU A 9 24.54 29.31 -38.03
N VAL A 10 25.30 28.30 -37.58
CA VAL A 10 24.89 27.39 -36.50
C VAL A 10 25.04 28.03 -35.12
N LEU A 11 26.05 28.90 -34.93
CA LEU A 11 26.22 29.67 -33.70
C LEU A 11 25.17 30.77 -33.54
N SER A 12 24.69 31.36 -34.63
CA SER A 12 23.60 32.36 -34.59
C SER A 12 22.24 31.76 -34.21
N PHE A 13 21.99 30.49 -34.55
CA PHE A 13 20.73 29.82 -34.22
C PHE A 13 20.72 29.26 -32.78
N ALA A 14 21.90 28.89 -32.24
CA ALA A 14 22.04 28.48 -30.85
C ALA A 14 21.88 29.65 -29.85
N PHE A 15 22.21 30.88 -30.25
CA PHE A 15 22.06 32.06 -29.38
C PHE A 15 20.61 32.58 -29.29
N LEU A 16 19.74 32.18 -30.23
CA LEU A 16 18.32 32.55 -30.26
C LEU A 16 17.43 31.66 -29.37
N LEU A 17 17.92 30.51 -28.91
CA LEU A 17 17.19 29.63 -27.99
C LEU A 17 17.40 29.96 -26.51
N VAL A 18 18.41 30.78 -26.17
CA VAL A 18 18.70 31.17 -24.77
C VAL A 18 18.00 32.46 -24.34
N TYR A 19 17.32 33.16 -25.26
CA TYR A 19 16.57 34.40 -24.97
C TYR A 19 15.04 34.20 -25.00
N ALA A 20 14.56 32.96 -25.12
CA ALA A 20 13.13 32.64 -25.14
C ALA A 20 12.56 32.26 -23.75
N CYS A 21 13.35 32.32 -22.68
CA CYS A 21 12.81 32.48 -21.33
C CYS A 21 12.48 33.96 -21.14
N THR A 22 11.41 34.42 -21.77
CA THR A 22 10.78 35.67 -21.31
C THR A 22 10.33 35.40 -19.89
N ASP A 23 10.82 36.20 -18.95
CA ASP A 23 10.19 36.34 -17.65
C ASP A 23 8.69 36.49 -17.91
N GLN A 24 7.90 35.70 -17.19
CA GLN A 24 6.45 35.80 -17.22
C GLN A 24 6.14 37.26 -16.98
N LYS A 25 5.63 37.96 -18.01
CA LYS A 25 5.25 39.36 -17.87
C LYS A 25 4.33 39.42 -16.66
N ASP A 26 4.73 40.21 -15.67
CA ASP A 26 3.86 40.65 -14.59
C ASP A 26 2.64 41.30 -15.25
N ILE A 27 1.61 40.49 -15.46
CA ILE A 27 0.28 41.02 -15.73
C ILE A 27 -0.03 41.76 -14.43
N PRO A 28 -0.31 43.07 -14.47
CA PRO A 28 -0.73 43.78 -13.27
C PRO A 28 -2.05 43.13 -12.84
N VAL A 29 -1.98 42.24 -11.87
CA VAL A 29 -3.14 41.77 -11.15
C VAL A 29 -3.58 43.01 -10.39
N GLY A 30 -4.61 43.70 -10.90
CA GLY A 30 -5.23 44.77 -10.13
C GLY A 30 -5.60 44.25 -8.75
N PRO A 31 -5.71 45.11 -7.73
CA PRO A 31 -6.03 44.73 -6.36
C PRO A 31 -7.50 44.35 -6.25
N ASN A 32 -7.95 43.39 -7.05
CA ASN A 32 -9.12 42.62 -6.73
C ASN A 32 -8.58 41.44 -5.94
N THR A 33 -8.57 41.59 -4.62
CA THR A 33 -8.57 40.46 -3.70
C THR A 33 -9.85 39.67 -3.99
N VAL A 34 -9.82 38.84 -5.03
CA VAL A 34 -10.78 37.76 -5.18
C VAL A 34 -10.39 36.80 -4.07
N ASP A 35 -11.14 36.87 -2.98
CA ASP A 35 -10.98 35.93 -1.87
C ASP A 35 -11.48 34.58 -2.39
N VAL A 36 -10.57 33.82 -3.01
CA VAL A 36 -10.85 32.51 -3.59
C VAL A 36 -10.99 31.43 -2.51
N HIS A 37 -10.49 31.71 -1.30
CA HIS A 37 -10.63 30.86 -0.13
C HIS A 37 -11.47 31.57 0.91
N ALA A 38 -12.37 30.86 1.58
CA ALA A 38 -13.17 31.45 2.63
C ALA A 38 -12.33 31.75 3.89
N VAL A 39 -12.81 32.69 4.71
CA VAL A 39 -12.20 32.97 6.02
C VAL A 39 -12.18 31.69 6.85
N GLY A 40 -11.01 31.35 7.41
CA GLY A 40 -10.81 30.11 8.16
C GLY A 40 -10.17 28.98 7.37
N TRP A 41 -9.82 29.18 6.09
CA TRP A 41 -9.18 28.16 5.23
C TRP A 41 -8.01 27.39 5.86
N ALA A 42 -7.14 28.08 6.60
CA ALA A 42 -5.98 27.47 7.26
C ALA A 42 -6.24 26.99 8.70
N ASP A 43 -7.45 27.21 9.23
CA ASP A 43 -7.83 26.86 10.60
C ASP A 43 -8.54 25.50 10.62
N LYS A 44 -7.90 24.50 11.24
CA LYS A 44 -8.44 23.13 11.39
C LYS A 44 -9.78 23.05 12.13
N THR A 45 -10.16 24.11 12.85
CA THR A 45 -11.42 24.17 13.60
C THR A 45 -12.55 24.88 12.86
N SER A 46 -12.26 25.41 11.66
CA SER A 46 -13.22 26.12 10.83
C SER A 46 -14.01 25.16 9.95
N ASP A 47 -15.31 25.44 9.75
CA ASP A 47 -16.14 24.78 8.73
C ASP A 47 -15.63 25.02 7.29
N ASN A 48 -14.72 25.98 7.10
CA ASN A 48 -14.08 26.30 5.82
C ASN A 48 -12.65 25.74 5.74
N PHE A 49 -12.30 24.74 6.55
CA PHE A 49 -10.95 24.21 6.57
C PHE A 49 -10.60 23.59 5.21
N HIS A 50 -9.43 23.91 4.68
CA HIS A 50 -9.00 23.47 3.36
C HIS A 50 -9.01 21.95 3.16
N GLY A 51 -8.84 21.17 4.23
CA GLY A 51 -8.93 19.70 4.14
C GLY A 51 -10.31 19.24 3.67
N ASP A 52 -11.37 19.89 4.12
CA ASP A 52 -12.76 19.56 3.74
C ASP A 52 -13.04 19.99 2.30
N ASP A 53 -12.58 21.17 1.89
CA ASP A 53 -12.73 21.67 0.53
C ASP A 53 -11.94 20.83 -0.48
N ILE A 54 -10.72 20.40 -0.12
CA ILE A 54 -9.91 19.49 -0.95
C ILE A 54 -10.58 18.11 -1.04
N ALA A 55 -11.12 17.58 0.06
CA ALA A 55 -11.85 16.32 0.04
C ALA A 55 -13.11 16.40 -0.85
N ALA A 56 -13.86 17.50 -0.78
CA ALA A 56 -15.02 17.75 -1.65
C ALA A 56 -14.64 17.86 -3.13
N ALA A 57 -13.41 18.29 -3.43
CA ALA A 57 -12.83 18.32 -4.77
C ALA A 57 -12.17 16.99 -5.19
N ASN A 58 -12.46 15.88 -4.50
CA ASN A 58 -11.85 14.56 -4.73
C ASN A 58 -10.31 14.61 -4.69
N TYR A 59 -9.76 15.44 -3.81
CA TYR A 59 -8.33 15.62 -3.61
C TYR A 59 -7.56 16.10 -4.85
N ASP A 60 -8.21 16.84 -5.77
CA ASP A 60 -7.55 17.44 -6.93
C ASP A 60 -6.59 18.58 -6.53
N MET A 61 -5.31 18.24 -6.44
CA MET A 61 -4.23 19.17 -6.11
C MET A 61 -3.69 19.93 -7.33
N GLN A 62 -4.02 19.53 -8.57
CA GLN A 62 -3.52 20.20 -9.78
C GLN A 62 -4.16 21.58 -9.95
N SER A 63 -5.42 21.73 -9.55
CA SER A 63 -6.12 23.01 -9.55
C SER A 63 -5.38 24.07 -8.71
N CYS A 64 -4.85 23.68 -7.55
CA CYS A 64 -4.13 24.57 -6.63
C CYS A 64 -2.80 25.05 -7.22
N GLN A 65 -2.10 24.18 -7.97
CA GLN A 65 -0.80 24.49 -8.59
C GLN A 65 -0.88 25.66 -9.58
N GLN A 66 -2.05 25.93 -10.16
CA GLN A 66 -2.26 27.04 -11.10
C GLN A 66 -1.96 28.41 -10.48
N CYS A 67 -2.17 28.55 -9.16
CA CYS A 67 -1.91 29.77 -8.41
C CYS A 67 -0.74 29.63 -7.44
N HIS A 68 -0.65 28.50 -6.72
CA HIS A 68 0.33 28.27 -5.65
C HIS A 68 1.68 27.72 -6.15
N GLY A 69 1.81 27.54 -7.46
CA GLY A 69 3.02 27.04 -8.12
C GLY A 69 3.10 25.53 -8.14
N ALA A 70 3.86 24.99 -9.10
CA ALA A 70 3.99 23.55 -9.32
C ALA A 70 4.56 22.76 -8.11
N ASN A 71 5.31 23.43 -7.24
CA ASN A 71 5.86 22.85 -6.02
C ASN A 71 5.18 23.37 -4.74
N TYR A 72 4.03 24.05 -4.87
CA TYR A 72 3.28 24.62 -3.74
C TYR A 72 4.04 25.67 -2.91
N ALA A 73 5.13 26.23 -3.42
CA ALA A 73 5.97 27.18 -2.71
C ALA A 73 5.44 28.64 -2.75
N GLY A 74 4.24 28.86 -3.29
CA GLY A 74 3.55 30.16 -3.29
C GLY A 74 3.18 30.67 -4.69
N GLY A 75 3.98 30.34 -5.71
CA GLY A 75 3.68 30.67 -7.10
C GLY A 75 3.32 32.14 -7.31
N LEU A 76 2.23 32.40 -8.02
CA LEU A 76 1.74 33.74 -8.38
C LEU A 76 1.10 34.48 -7.21
N VAL A 77 0.68 33.76 -6.17
CA VAL A 77 -0.06 34.32 -5.02
C VAL A 77 0.78 34.38 -3.74
N GLU A 78 2.07 34.05 -3.83
CA GLU A 78 3.07 34.10 -2.76
C GLU A 78 2.69 33.35 -1.46
N SER A 79 1.70 32.47 -1.52
CA SER A 79 1.14 31.76 -0.36
C SER A 79 1.56 30.30 -0.38
N SER A 80 2.57 29.94 0.40
CA SER A 80 3.20 28.63 0.39
C SER A 80 2.49 27.60 1.29
N CYS A 81 2.09 26.47 0.71
CA CYS A 81 1.57 25.31 1.45
C CYS A 81 2.66 24.62 2.27
N LEU A 82 3.93 24.81 1.88
CA LEU A 82 5.10 24.19 2.49
C LEU A 82 5.41 24.74 3.90
N THR A 83 4.70 25.79 4.32
CA THR A 83 4.78 26.31 5.70
C THR A 83 4.32 25.26 6.71
N CYS A 84 3.25 24.52 6.39
CA CYS A 84 2.70 23.46 7.23
C CYS A 84 3.04 22.07 6.67
N HIS A 85 3.01 21.89 5.35
CA HIS A 85 3.31 20.62 4.69
C HIS A 85 4.79 20.56 4.30
N THR A 86 5.66 20.35 5.28
CA THR A 86 7.12 20.46 5.13
C THR A 86 7.79 19.20 4.57
N GLN A 87 7.02 18.14 4.32
CA GLN A 87 7.54 16.86 3.87
C GLN A 87 7.90 16.88 2.39
N GLN A 88 8.63 15.85 1.95
CA GLN A 88 8.88 15.64 0.53
C GLN A 88 7.53 15.49 -0.20
N ASN A 89 7.36 16.22 -1.31
CA ASN A 89 6.11 16.40 -2.07
C ASN A 89 5.07 17.31 -1.41
N GLY A 90 5.38 17.96 -0.29
CA GLY A 90 4.53 18.97 0.33
C GLY A 90 3.15 18.42 0.70
N PRO A 91 2.04 19.07 0.29
CA PRO A 91 0.69 18.59 0.60
C PRO A 91 0.36 17.23 -0.04
N GLU A 92 1.10 16.78 -1.05
CA GLU A 92 0.91 15.47 -1.70
C GLU A 92 1.74 14.34 -1.06
N ALA A 93 2.44 14.60 0.04
CA ALA A 93 3.15 13.56 0.77
C ALA A 93 2.18 12.45 1.22
N CYS A 94 2.53 11.17 1.06
CA CYS A 94 1.62 10.05 1.35
C CYS A 94 1.09 10.09 2.78
N ASN A 95 1.94 10.46 3.74
CA ASN A 95 1.59 10.56 5.15
C ASN A 95 0.75 11.81 5.51
N THR A 96 0.45 12.68 4.54
CA THR A 96 -0.62 13.69 4.69
C THR A 96 -1.99 13.02 4.78
N CYS A 97 -2.22 11.94 4.03
CA CYS A 97 -3.51 11.22 4.00
C CYS A 97 -3.46 9.87 4.75
N HIS A 98 -2.33 9.17 4.67
CA HIS A 98 -2.12 7.86 5.31
C HIS A 98 -1.57 7.97 6.74
N GLY A 99 -1.29 9.18 7.23
CA GLY A 99 -0.64 9.40 8.51
C GLY A 99 0.73 8.73 8.63
N THR A 100 1.18 8.49 9.85
CA THR A 100 2.42 7.76 10.13
C THR A 100 2.11 6.49 10.92
N PHE A 101 2.78 5.38 10.64
CA PHE A 101 2.63 4.14 11.43
C PHE A 101 3.01 4.28 12.91
N ALA A 102 3.67 5.38 13.31
CA ALA A 102 4.06 5.68 14.69
C ALA A 102 3.07 6.59 15.45
N ALA A 103 2.05 7.13 14.79
CA ALA A 103 1.07 8.02 15.40
C ALA A 103 -0.34 7.72 14.87
N SER A 104 -1.31 7.68 15.80
CA SER A 104 -2.73 7.56 15.49
C SER A 104 -3.14 8.49 14.35
N ALA A 105 -4.01 7.98 13.47
CA ALA A 105 -4.67 8.65 12.35
C ALA A 105 -5.50 9.90 12.72
N SER A 106 -5.32 10.44 13.92
CA SER A 106 -6.11 11.50 14.54
C SER A 106 -5.42 12.87 14.58
N ASP A 107 -4.10 12.97 14.34
CA ASP A 107 -3.39 14.28 14.38
C ASP A 107 -3.50 15.08 13.06
N ILE A 108 -3.85 14.37 12.00
CA ILE A 108 -4.32 14.88 10.73
C ILE A 108 -5.64 14.13 10.56
N THR A 109 -6.71 14.80 10.14
CA THR A 109 -7.95 14.14 9.73
C THR A 109 -7.64 13.16 8.61
N ASN A 110 -7.18 11.96 8.95
CA ASN A 110 -6.81 10.96 7.97
C ASN A 110 -8.08 10.50 7.30
N SER A 111 -8.18 10.76 6.00
CA SER A 111 -9.22 10.19 5.15
C SER A 111 -9.02 8.68 4.94
N ALA A 112 -7.86 8.12 5.34
CA ALA A 112 -7.58 6.69 5.28
C ALA A 112 -8.17 5.94 6.49
N PRO A 113 -8.70 4.71 6.32
CA PRO A 113 -9.23 3.91 7.42
C PRO A 113 -8.15 3.58 8.45
N GLU A 114 -8.52 3.56 9.75
CA GLU A 114 -7.65 3.05 10.82
C GLU A 114 -7.13 1.65 10.48
N SER A 115 -5.84 1.40 10.71
CA SER A 115 -5.11 0.26 10.16
C SER A 115 -5.12 -1.02 11.02
N GLY A 116 -5.94 -1.09 12.07
CA GLY A 116 -6.01 -2.19 13.07
C GLY A 116 -5.39 -3.54 12.69
N ALA A 117 -6.02 -4.34 11.82
CA ALA A 117 -5.47 -5.64 11.39
C ALA A 117 -4.32 -5.52 10.38
N HIS A 118 -4.32 -4.47 9.56
CA HIS A 118 -3.26 -4.19 8.59
C HIS A 118 -1.90 -3.96 9.27
N ASP A 119 -1.87 -3.29 10.42
CA ASP A 119 -0.64 -3.01 11.20
C ASP A 119 0.11 -4.27 11.64
N LEU A 120 -0.61 -5.40 11.78
CA LEU A 120 0.00 -6.68 12.14
C LEU A 120 1.05 -7.12 11.11
N HIS A 121 0.92 -6.77 9.83
CA HIS A 121 1.93 -7.13 8.83
C HIS A 121 3.25 -6.38 9.01
N LEU A 122 3.20 -5.22 9.68
CA LEU A 122 4.36 -4.35 9.91
C LEU A 122 5.03 -4.67 11.26
N GLU A 123 4.24 -5.06 12.27
CA GLU A 123 4.72 -5.20 13.65
C GLU A 123 4.82 -6.64 14.16
N TYR A 124 3.98 -7.56 13.66
CA TYR A 124 3.71 -8.85 14.33
C TYR A 124 4.89 -9.85 14.31
N PHE A 125 6.03 -9.49 13.72
CA PHE A 125 7.25 -10.33 13.73
C PHE A 125 8.54 -9.59 14.10
N GLY A 126 8.46 -8.34 14.57
CA GLY A 126 9.64 -7.56 14.97
C GLY A 126 10.57 -7.15 13.82
N ASP A 127 10.30 -7.60 12.60
CA ASP A 127 10.86 -7.16 11.32
C ASP A 127 9.70 -7.15 10.29
N PRO A 128 9.71 -6.26 9.28
CA PRO A 128 8.70 -6.24 8.24
C PRO A 128 8.90 -7.44 7.31
N VAL A 129 8.32 -8.59 7.68
CA VAL A 129 8.35 -9.82 6.86
C VAL A 129 7.58 -9.61 5.57
N VAL A 130 6.54 -8.76 5.60
CA VAL A 130 5.75 -8.36 4.44
C VAL A 130 5.94 -6.88 4.20
N SER A 131 6.61 -6.52 3.09
CA SER A 131 6.65 -5.14 2.62
C SER A 131 5.28 -4.72 2.07
N CYS A 132 4.96 -3.43 1.99
CA CYS A 132 3.68 -2.99 1.42
C CYS A 132 3.51 -3.45 -0.04
N ALA A 133 4.61 -3.47 -0.82
CA ALA A 133 4.64 -4.03 -2.17
C ALA A 133 4.43 -5.56 -2.22
N GLY A 134 4.61 -6.24 -1.08
CA GLY A 134 4.32 -7.66 -0.89
C GLY A 134 2.83 -7.98 -0.75
N CYS A 135 1.96 -6.97 -0.78
CA CYS A 135 0.51 -7.17 -0.84
C CYS A 135 -0.08 -6.44 -2.04
N HIS A 136 0.11 -5.12 -2.14
CA HIS A 136 -0.50 -4.30 -3.18
C HIS A 136 0.51 -3.35 -3.80
N ALA A 137 0.19 -2.83 -4.99
CA ALA A 137 1.01 -1.80 -5.62
C ALA A 137 1.02 -0.54 -4.75
N ILE A 138 2.19 0.07 -4.55
CA ILE A 138 2.33 1.37 -3.90
C ILE A 138 2.38 2.42 -5.03
N PRO A 139 1.40 3.32 -5.15
CA PRO A 139 1.40 4.32 -6.20
C PRO A 139 2.53 5.35 -5.99
N GLU A 140 3.20 5.74 -7.07
CA GLU A 140 4.25 6.77 -7.03
C GLU A 140 3.68 8.20 -6.95
N THR A 141 2.43 8.39 -7.39
CA THR A 141 1.76 9.69 -7.44
C THR A 141 0.29 9.57 -7.04
N LEU A 142 -0.30 10.65 -6.57
CA LEU A 142 -1.73 10.68 -6.19
C LEU A 142 -2.67 10.20 -7.30
N ASN A 143 -2.40 10.56 -8.56
CA ASN A 143 -3.25 10.20 -9.71
C ASN A 143 -2.75 8.94 -10.45
N ALA A 144 -1.93 8.11 -9.79
CA ALA A 144 -1.57 6.82 -10.35
C ALA A 144 -2.79 5.89 -10.38
N VAL A 145 -2.81 4.97 -11.34
CA VAL A 145 -3.89 3.97 -11.46
C VAL A 145 -4.08 3.21 -10.15
N GLY A 146 -5.32 3.14 -9.67
CA GLY A 146 -5.65 2.48 -8.41
C GLY A 146 -5.58 3.39 -7.18
N HIS A 147 -5.39 4.70 -7.38
CA HIS A 147 -5.39 5.67 -6.29
C HIS A 147 -6.51 6.70 -6.52
N ILE A 148 -6.25 7.99 -6.43
CA ILE A 148 -7.29 9.03 -6.64
C ILE A 148 -7.38 9.44 -8.12
N ASP A 149 -7.06 8.53 -9.05
CA ASP A 149 -7.11 8.78 -10.49
C ASP A 149 -8.54 8.86 -11.03
N THR A 150 -9.53 8.43 -10.25
CA THR A 150 -10.95 8.49 -10.61
C THR A 150 -11.83 8.96 -9.45
N ALA A 151 -13.10 9.23 -9.73
CA ALA A 151 -14.10 9.59 -8.73
C ALA A 151 -14.54 8.42 -7.84
N THR A 152 -14.13 7.17 -8.12
CA THR A 152 -14.46 6.00 -7.28
C THR A 152 -13.54 5.85 -6.07
N GLY A 153 -12.51 6.71 -5.95
CA GLY A 153 -11.53 6.68 -4.87
C GLY A 153 -10.51 5.56 -5.06
N ALA A 154 -9.63 5.38 -4.06
CA ALA A 154 -8.52 4.44 -4.17
C ALA A 154 -8.97 2.97 -4.27
N GLU A 155 -8.39 2.24 -5.22
CA GLU A 155 -8.58 0.80 -5.39
C GLU A 155 -7.32 0.02 -4.97
N VAL A 156 -7.45 -0.85 -3.97
CA VAL A 156 -6.33 -1.69 -3.53
C VAL A 156 -6.11 -2.83 -4.53
N ILE A 157 -5.11 -2.66 -5.40
CA ILE A 157 -4.73 -3.66 -6.40
C ILE A 157 -3.69 -4.62 -5.82
N ILE A 158 -4.13 -5.83 -5.49
CA ILE A 158 -3.28 -6.90 -4.96
C ILE A 158 -2.62 -7.64 -6.14
N THR A 159 -1.30 -7.51 -6.25
CA THR A 159 -0.50 -8.08 -7.37
C THR A 159 0.65 -8.94 -6.91
N ASP A 160 0.88 -9.05 -5.60
CA ASP A 160 1.97 -9.83 -5.08
C ASP A 160 1.81 -11.33 -5.41
N THR A 161 2.94 -11.96 -5.76
CA THR A 161 2.95 -13.35 -6.24
C THR A 161 2.65 -14.34 -5.13
N LEU A 162 3.02 -14.04 -3.88
CA LEU A 162 2.72 -14.87 -2.73
C LEU A 162 1.27 -14.68 -2.29
N ALA A 163 0.74 -13.45 -2.26
CA ALA A 163 -0.67 -13.20 -1.97
C ALA A 163 -1.62 -13.89 -2.98
N THR A 164 -1.16 -14.02 -4.23
CA THR A 164 -1.88 -14.68 -5.35
C THR A 164 -1.44 -16.14 -5.56
N LEU A 165 -0.68 -16.75 -4.63
CA LEU A 165 -0.10 -18.07 -4.82
C LEU A 165 -1.18 -19.10 -5.18
N THR A 166 -0.99 -19.74 -6.33
CA THR A 166 -1.87 -20.80 -6.81
C THR A 166 -1.47 -22.12 -6.16
N THR A 167 -2.45 -22.82 -5.57
CA THR A 167 -2.22 -24.13 -4.93
C THR A 167 -3.08 -25.20 -5.61
N ASP A 168 -3.16 -26.41 -5.03
CA ASP A 168 -3.97 -27.52 -5.57
C ASP A 168 -3.54 -27.92 -6.99
N ALA A 169 -2.25 -28.15 -7.18
CA ALA A 169 -1.59 -28.55 -8.41
C ALA A 169 -1.92 -27.60 -9.57
N GLY A 170 -2.00 -26.31 -9.25
CA GLY A 170 -2.35 -25.27 -10.19
C GLY A 170 -3.85 -25.07 -10.43
N GLN A 171 -4.72 -25.77 -9.69
CA GLN A 171 -6.17 -25.70 -9.87
C GLN A 171 -6.83 -24.61 -9.03
N LEU A 172 -6.30 -24.30 -7.84
CA LEU A 172 -6.83 -23.23 -7.02
C LEU A 172 -6.13 -21.91 -7.37
N ILE A 173 -6.74 -21.20 -8.33
CA ILE A 173 -6.32 -19.85 -8.71
C ILE A 173 -7.13 -18.85 -7.88
N LEU A 174 -6.45 -18.09 -7.03
CA LEU A 174 -7.08 -17.06 -6.22
C LEU A 174 -7.35 -15.80 -7.02
N GLN A 175 -8.36 -15.04 -6.57
CA GLN A 175 -8.65 -13.68 -7.04
C GLN A 175 -8.66 -12.74 -5.83
N PRO A 176 -7.47 -12.38 -5.31
CA PRO A 176 -7.37 -11.50 -4.15
C PRO A 176 -8.08 -10.18 -4.38
N ALA A 177 -8.83 -9.74 -3.38
CA ALA A 177 -9.56 -8.48 -3.45
C ALA A 177 -9.71 -7.83 -2.09
N TYR A 178 -9.74 -6.50 -2.10
CA TYR A 178 -10.22 -5.69 -1.00
C TYR A 178 -11.65 -5.24 -1.29
N ASN A 179 -12.57 -5.55 -0.37
CA ASN A 179 -13.96 -5.13 -0.43
C ASN A 179 -14.16 -3.88 0.44
N GLN A 180 -14.32 -2.74 -0.22
CA GLN A 180 -14.54 -1.45 0.43
C GLN A 180 -15.84 -1.42 1.26
N THR A 181 -16.90 -2.12 0.85
CA THR A 181 -18.19 -2.14 1.57
C THR A 181 -18.08 -2.82 2.92
N THR A 182 -17.30 -3.90 3.00
CA THR A 182 -17.12 -4.67 4.24
C THR A 182 -15.79 -4.36 4.93
N ASN A 183 -15.00 -3.44 4.38
CA ASN A 183 -13.65 -3.12 4.83
C ASN A 183 -12.78 -4.38 5.01
N SER A 184 -12.91 -5.36 4.12
CA SER A 184 -12.30 -6.69 4.32
C SER A 184 -11.51 -7.19 3.13
N CYS A 185 -10.50 -8.00 3.43
CA CYS A 185 -9.62 -8.62 2.44
C CYS A 185 -10.08 -10.06 2.18
N GLN A 186 -10.12 -10.50 0.93
CA GLN A 186 -10.68 -11.81 0.55
C GLN A 186 -9.82 -12.53 -0.48
N ASN A 187 -9.95 -13.87 -0.50
CA ASN A 187 -9.30 -14.76 -1.48
C ASN A 187 -7.78 -14.57 -1.57
N ILE A 188 -7.10 -14.41 -0.42
CA ILE A 188 -5.66 -14.23 -0.34
C ILE A 188 -5.03 -15.51 0.21
N TYR A 189 -3.90 -15.92 -0.36
CA TYR A 189 -3.17 -17.11 0.08
C TYR A 189 -2.85 -17.05 1.57
N CYS A 190 -2.22 -15.96 2.02
CA CYS A 190 -1.87 -15.74 3.43
C CYS A 190 -3.08 -15.75 4.37
N HIS A 191 -4.28 -15.42 3.87
CA HIS A 191 -5.51 -15.47 4.65
C HIS A 191 -6.19 -16.85 4.57
N GLY A 192 -5.44 -17.91 4.27
CA GLY A 192 -5.98 -19.27 4.24
C GLY A 192 -6.64 -19.65 2.93
N GLY A 193 -6.41 -18.90 1.85
CA GLY A 193 -6.89 -19.21 0.51
C GLY A 193 -6.08 -20.31 -0.17
N TRP A 194 -5.87 -21.45 0.49
CA TRP A 194 -5.03 -22.52 -0.04
C TRP A 194 -5.59 -23.90 0.22
N LYS A 195 -5.18 -24.83 -0.63
CA LYS A 195 -5.45 -26.26 -0.55
C LYS A 195 -4.24 -27.05 -0.97
N LEU A 196 -3.93 -28.07 -0.20
CA LEU A 196 -2.82 -28.98 -0.41
C LEU A 196 -3.37 -30.39 -0.64
N PRO A 197 -3.32 -30.96 -1.83
CA PRO A 197 -3.75 -32.32 -2.11
C PRO A 197 -2.89 -33.38 -1.42
N LYS A 198 -3.53 -34.46 -1.00
CA LYS A 198 -2.87 -35.69 -0.53
C LYS A 198 -2.24 -36.46 -1.68
N SER A 199 -2.89 -36.43 -2.85
CA SER A 199 -2.43 -37.13 -4.04
C SER A 199 -1.10 -36.55 -4.50
N GLY A 200 -0.10 -37.42 -4.69
CA GLY A 200 1.25 -36.99 -5.09
C GLY A 200 2.12 -36.42 -3.96
N SER A 201 1.58 -36.26 -2.74
CA SER A 201 2.34 -35.79 -1.59
C SER A 201 3.19 -36.90 -0.96
N GLU A 202 4.48 -36.65 -0.77
CA GLU A 202 5.39 -37.51 0.02
C GLU A 202 4.97 -37.60 1.49
N LEU A 203 4.15 -36.66 1.96
CA LEU A 203 3.66 -36.54 3.32
C LEU A 203 2.24 -37.10 3.49
N SER A 204 1.76 -37.91 2.54
CA SER A 204 0.38 -38.44 2.51
C SER A 204 -0.08 -39.14 3.81
N SER A 205 0.82 -39.68 4.62
CA SER A 205 0.51 -40.28 5.93
C SER A 205 0.03 -39.29 6.98
N PHE A 206 0.27 -37.99 6.79
CA PHE A 206 -0.14 -36.92 7.70
C PHE A 206 -1.55 -36.39 7.40
N TYR A 207 -2.18 -36.86 6.32
CA TYR A 207 -3.50 -36.42 5.88
C TYR A 207 -4.61 -37.35 6.37
N THR A 208 -5.65 -36.76 6.96
CA THR A 208 -6.89 -37.45 7.35
C THR A 208 -7.95 -37.42 6.25
N THR A 209 -7.83 -36.50 5.31
CA THR A 209 -8.72 -36.35 4.13
C THR A 209 -7.92 -36.22 2.84
N ASP A 210 -8.58 -36.05 1.70
CA ASP A 210 -7.90 -35.87 0.40
C ASP A 210 -7.16 -34.53 0.28
N TYR A 211 -7.45 -33.57 1.15
CA TYR A 211 -6.80 -32.25 1.19
C TYR A 211 -6.44 -31.87 2.62
N MET A 212 -5.40 -31.06 2.77
CA MET A 212 -5.26 -30.11 3.87
C MET A 212 -5.64 -28.71 3.37
N GLU A 213 -6.39 -27.96 4.17
CA GLU A 213 -6.99 -26.70 3.71
C GLU A 213 -6.79 -25.58 4.74
N GLY A 214 -6.60 -24.36 4.24
CA GLY A 214 -6.76 -23.14 5.02
C GLY A 214 -8.23 -22.81 5.26
N ASN A 215 -8.48 -21.81 6.09
CA ASN A 215 -9.82 -21.45 6.52
C ASN A 215 -10.50 -20.40 5.63
N PHE A 216 -9.81 -19.88 4.61
CA PHE A 216 -10.30 -18.76 3.78
C PHE A 216 -10.83 -17.60 4.63
N ALA A 217 -10.02 -17.16 5.61
CA ALA A 217 -10.35 -16.01 6.42
C ALA A 217 -10.53 -14.76 5.55
N SER A 218 -11.44 -13.89 5.99
CA SER A 218 -11.65 -12.57 5.41
C SER A 218 -11.44 -11.49 6.46
N PRO A 219 -10.17 -11.19 6.85
CA PRO A 219 -9.88 -10.19 7.86
C PRO A 219 -10.44 -8.82 7.50
N VAL A 220 -10.89 -8.10 8.51
CA VAL A 220 -11.37 -6.73 8.41
C VAL A 220 -10.20 -5.80 8.69
N TRP A 221 -9.93 -4.86 7.77
CA TRP A 221 -8.76 -3.99 7.75
C TRP A 221 -8.45 -3.33 9.08
N ASN A 222 -9.48 -2.86 9.79
CA ASN A 222 -9.35 -2.12 11.04
C ASN A 222 -9.64 -2.95 12.30
N ASP A 223 -9.82 -4.27 12.20
CA ASP A 223 -10.14 -5.14 13.34
C ASP A 223 -9.14 -6.29 13.48
N ALA A 224 -8.14 -6.09 14.36
CA ALA A 224 -7.13 -7.08 14.69
C ALA A 224 -7.72 -8.40 15.23
N GLY A 225 -8.94 -8.40 15.79
CA GLY A 225 -9.62 -9.60 16.25
C GLY A 225 -9.92 -10.60 15.13
N THR A 226 -9.95 -10.15 13.88
CA THR A 226 -10.17 -11.00 12.70
C THR A 226 -8.92 -11.73 12.21
N ALA A 227 -7.74 -11.39 12.74
CA ALA A 227 -6.44 -11.94 12.36
C ALA A 227 -5.73 -12.66 13.53
N THR A 228 -6.48 -13.42 14.32
CA THR A 228 -5.93 -14.21 15.44
C THR A 228 -5.31 -15.53 15.00
N CYS A 229 -4.40 -16.09 15.81
CA CYS A 229 -3.84 -17.43 15.56
C CYS A 229 -4.96 -18.45 15.35
N GLY A 230 -4.88 -19.22 14.27
CA GLY A 230 -5.92 -20.18 13.90
C GLY A 230 -6.96 -19.62 12.92
N SER A 231 -7.00 -18.31 12.67
CA SER A 231 -7.94 -17.74 11.70
C SER A 231 -7.58 -18.11 10.27
N CYS A 232 -6.30 -18.05 9.89
CA CYS A 232 -5.82 -18.37 8.54
C CYS A 232 -5.88 -19.87 8.23
N HIS A 233 -5.48 -20.70 9.19
CA HIS A 233 -5.58 -22.16 9.13
C HIS A 233 -5.79 -22.71 10.53
N GLY A 234 -6.47 -23.86 10.65
CA GLY A 234 -6.61 -24.54 11.93
C GLY A 234 -5.26 -24.85 12.60
N LEU A 235 -5.28 -25.14 13.90
CA LEU A 235 -4.11 -25.58 14.66
C LEU A 235 -4.38 -26.99 15.21
N PRO A 236 -4.20 -28.06 14.42
CA PRO A 236 -3.59 -28.11 13.08
C PRO A 236 -4.56 -27.80 11.93
N PRO A 237 -4.08 -27.60 10.69
CA PRO A 237 -4.95 -27.34 9.54
C PRO A 237 -6.00 -28.42 9.34
N LYS A 238 -7.16 -28.05 8.79
CA LYS A 238 -8.21 -29.02 8.46
C LYS A 238 -7.65 -30.06 7.51
N GLY A 239 -7.88 -31.34 7.80
CA GLY A 239 -7.37 -32.46 6.99
C GLY A 239 -5.96 -32.93 7.37
N HIS A 240 -5.31 -32.25 8.32
CA HIS A 240 -4.11 -32.74 8.97
C HIS A 240 -4.47 -33.80 10.03
N ARG A 241 -3.53 -34.66 10.39
CA ARG A 241 -3.67 -35.57 11.53
C ARG A 241 -3.79 -34.77 12.84
N GLU A 242 -4.61 -35.24 13.75
CA GLU A 242 -4.70 -34.62 15.08
C GLU A 242 -3.39 -34.78 15.84
N VAL A 243 -2.88 -33.66 16.37
CA VAL A 243 -1.69 -33.57 17.21
C VAL A 243 -1.89 -32.43 18.21
N GLU A 244 -1.32 -32.56 19.40
CA GLU A 244 -1.32 -31.46 20.37
C GLU A 244 -0.43 -30.30 19.88
N PRO A 245 -0.81 -29.02 20.13
CA PRO A 245 -0.03 -27.87 19.68
C PRO A 245 1.44 -27.87 20.14
N THR A 246 1.72 -28.39 21.34
CA THR A 246 3.08 -28.54 21.88
C THR A 246 3.93 -29.55 21.13
N SER A 247 3.31 -30.38 20.29
CA SER A 247 4.01 -31.35 19.43
C SER A 247 4.36 -30.80 18.06
N CYS A 248 3.85 -29.61 17.69
CA CYS A 248 4.08 -29.02 16.37
C CYS A 248 5.58 -28.88 16.05
N GLY A 249 6.38 -28.38 16.99
CA GLY A 249 7.83 -28.20 16.82
C GLY A 249 8.62 -29.49 16.60
N THR A 250 8.03 -30.67 16.84
CA THR A 250 8.67 -31.96 16.52
C THR A 250 8.77 -32.16 15.01
N CYS A 251 7.73 -31.78 14.28
CA CYS A 251 7.67 -31.92 12.83
C CYS A 251 8.01 -30.58 12.15
N HIS A 252 7.46 -29.47 12.62
CA HIS A 252 7.70 -28.13 12.06
C HIS A 252 8.91 -27.45 12.71
N ASN A 253 9.96 -28.23 12.99
CA ASN A 253 11.18 -27.77 13.64
C ASN A 253 11.87 -26.69 12.79
N GLY A 254 12.06 -25.52 13.36
CA GLY A 254 12.61 -24.36 12.64
C GLY A 254 11.56 -23.40 12.09
N VAL A 255 10.27 -23.67 12.26
CA VAL A 255 9.19 -22.67 12.12
C VAL A 255 8.58 -22.34 13.47
N VAL A 256 8.30 -23.37 14.27
CA VAL A 256 7.76 -23.24 15.63
C VAL A 256 8.62 -23.97 16.66
N ASP A 257 8.60 -23.50 17.91
CA ASP A 257 9.24 -24.16 19.06
C ASP A 257 8.31 -25.21 19.72
N ALA A 258 8.76 -25.77 20.86
CA ALA A 258 8.03 -26.79 21.61
C ALA A 258 6.77 -26.24 22.30
N GLU A 259 6.68 -24.93 22.46
CA GLU A 259 5.54 -24.21 23.00
C GLU A 259 4.55 -23.80 21.89
N GLY A 260 4.87 -24.08 20.62
CA GLY A 260 4.05 -23.73 19.46
C GLY A 260 4.19 -22.26 19.04
N LYS A 261 5.19 -21.54 19.55
CA LYS A 261 5.47 -20.16 19.16
C LYS A 261 6.27 -20.15 17.86
N ILE A 262 5.94 -19.23 16.96
CA ILE A 262 6.70 -19.00 15.73
C ILE A 262 8.09 -18.43 16.09
N ILE A 263 9.13 -19.12 15.61
CA ILE A 263 10.55 -18.75 15.80
C ILE A 263 11.23 -18.28 14.51
N ASP A 264 10.64 -18.59 13.35
CA ASP A 264 11.09 -18.10 12.04
C ASP A 264 9.88 -17.63 11.23
N ALA A 265 9.64 -16.33 11.26
CA ALA A 265 8.52 -15.71 10.55
C ALA A 265 8.65 -15.80 9.03
N THR A 266 9.88 -15.83 8.51
CA THR A 266 10.12 -15.92 7.06
C THR A 266 9.64 -17.26 6.52
N LYS A 267 9.70 -18.33 7.33
CA LYS A 267 9.18 -19.65 6.95
C LYS A 267 7.71 -19.86 7.25
N HIS A 268 7.14 -19.10 8.17
CA HIS A 268 5.71 -19.23 8.49
C HIS A 268 4.83 -18.88 7.28
N ILE A 269 5.25 -17.88 6.49
CA ILE A 269 4.53 -17.36 5.32
C ILE A 269 5.39 -17.38 4.04
N ASN A 270 6.14 -18.45 3.76
CA ASN A 270 6.98 -18.57 2.54
C ASN A 270 6.31 -19.27 1.34
N GLY A 271 5.02 -19.62 1.44
CA GLY A 271 4.35 -20.36 0.36
C GLY A 271 4.75 -21.84 0.27
N LYS A 272 5.36 -22.40 1.33
CA LYS A 272 5.85 -23.78 1.38
C LYS A 272 5.41 -24.49 2.66
N VAL A 273 5.37 -25.83 2.60
CA VAL A 273 5.24 -26.69 3.77
C VAL A 273 6.64 -26.92 4.35
N ASN A 274 6.86 -26.46 5.58
CA ASN A 274 8.14 -26.58 6.26
C ASN A 274 8.05 -27.68 7.32
N VAL A 275 8.66 -28.84 7.09
CA VAL A 275 8.56 -30.00 8.00
C VAL A 275 9.82 -30.86 7.95
N PHE A 276 10.24 -31.39 9.10
CA PHE A 276 11.45 -32.19 9.32
C PHE A 276 12.73 -31.50 8.81
N GLY A 277 12.76 -30.18 8.89
CA GLY A 277 13.85 -29.35 8.36
C GLY A 277 13.90 -29.23 6.83
N ASN A 278 12.89 -29.73 6.10
CA ASN A 278 12.77 -29.62 4.65
C ASN A 278 11.63 -28.67 4.26
N GLU A 279 11.70 -28.14 3.04
CA GLU A 279 10.64 -27.32 2.44
C GLU A 279 10.03 -28.05 1.25
N TYR A 280 8.70 -28.10 1.20
CA TYR A 280 7.92 -28.70 0.12
C TYR A 280 6.99 -27.66 -0.48
N ASP A 281 6.81 -27.67 -1.80
CA ASP A 281 5.89 -26.75 -2.45
C ASP A 281 4.43 -27.09 -2.14
N MET A 282 3.57 -26.08 -2.22
CA MET A 282 2.13 -26.18 -1.99
C MET A 282 1.35 -26.79 -3.18
N PHE A 283 1.94 -27.78 -3.89
CA PHE A 283 1.26 -28.50 -4.96
C PHE A 283 0.00 -29.16 -4.42
#